data_AF-V5IAP4-F1
#
_entry.id   AF-V5IAP4-F1
#
_cell.length_a   1.000
_cell.length_b   1.000
_cell.length_c   1.000
_cell.angle_alpha   90.00
_cell.angle_beta   90.00
_cell.angle_gamma   90.00
#
_symmetry.space_group_name_H-M   'P 1'
#
loop_
_entity.id
_entity.type
_entity.pdbx_description
1 polymer ?
#
loop_
_entity_poly.entity_id
_entity_poly.type
_entity_poly.pdbx_seq_one_letter_code
_entity_poly.pdbx_strand_id
1 'polypeptide(L)'
;MVEAKFNLKIEKLRCDNGGEYVSKDFRLFCEQKGIRLQYTVAYNPEQNGTAERFNRTIMEKARCLILDSGLEKELWGEAVRTSVYLINRTETRVLENHKTPAEVWNNEKPNLEKIKLFGCNA
;
A
#
# COMPACT_ATOMS: atom_id res chain seq x y z
N MET A 1 -7.62 9.56 6.33
CA MET A 1 -6.27 9.66 6.94
C MET A 1 -5.36 10.58 6.12
N VAL A 2 -5.24 10.39 4.79
CA VAL A 2 -4.41 11.26 3.92
C VAL A 2 -4.84 12.73 4.00
N GLU A 3 -6.12 13.03 3.73
CA GLU A 3 -6.66 14.39 3.80
C GLU A 3 -6.51 15.02 5.19
N ALA A 4 -6.82 14.28 6.26
CA ALA A 4 -6.80 14.81 7.62
C ALA A 4 -5.38 15.05 8.16
N LYS A 5 -4.42 14.16 7.85
CA LYS A 5 -3.06 14.23 8.41
C LYS A 5 -2.12 15.07 7.55
N PHE A 6 -2.27 15.04 6.23
CA PHE A 6 -1.35 15.67 5.29
C PHE A 6 -1.98 16.85 4.55
N ASN A 7 -3.28 17.11 4.75
CA ASN A 7 -4.03 18.13 4.01
C ASN A 7 -3.95 17.95 2.47
N LEU A 8 -3.76 16.71 2.03
CA LEU A 8 -3.68 16.34 0.61
C LEU A 8 -5.00 15.73 0.16
N LYS A 9 -5.66 16.40 -0.80
CA LYS A 9 -6.89 15.92 -1.41
C LYS A 9 -6.60 14.91 -2.51
N ILE A 10 -7.30 13.78 -2.49
CA ILE A 10 -7.20 12.80 -3.57
C ILE A 10 -8.06 13.31 -4.74
N GLU A 11 -7.43 13.61 -5.88
CA GLU A 11 -8.15 14.14 -7.04
C GLU A 11 -8.85 13.03 -7.84
N LYS A 12 -8.16 11.91 -8.05
CA LYS A 12 -8.61 10.79 -8.88
C LYS A 12 -8.26 9.47 -8.19
N LEU A 13 -9.18 8.51 -8.27
CA LEU A 13 -8.95 7.14 -7.84
C LEU A 13 -9.25 6.20 -9.00
N ARG A 14 -8.28 5.36 -9.36
CA ARG A 14 -8.46 4.35 -10.40
C ARG A 14 -8.68 2.98 -9.74
N CYS A 15 -9.77 2.32 -10.12
CA CYS A 15 -10.17 1.01 -9.61
C CYS A 15 -10.56 0.10 -10.78
N ASP A 16 -10.61 -1.20 -10.54
CA ASP A 16 -11.25 -2.12 -11.46
C ASP A 16 -12.77 -2.09 -11.34
N ASN A 17 -13.46 -2.91 -12.14
CA ASN A 17 -14.92 -3.05 -12.08
C ASN A 17 -15.38 -4.03 -10.98
N GLY A 18 -14.59 -4.22 -9.92
CA GLY A 18 -14.99 -4.99 -8.74
C GLY A 18 -16.28 -4.44 -8.13
N GLY A 19 -17.17 -5.33 -7.70
CA GLY A 19 -18.50 -4.96 -7.21
C GLY A 19 -18.46 -3.98 -6.04
N GLU A 20 -17.44 -4.08 -5.19
CA GLU A 20 -17.19 -3.17 -4.08
C GLU A 20 -16.94 -1.72 -4.55
N TYR A 21 -16.20 -1.52 -5.65
CA TYR A 21 -15.86 -0.21 -6.20
C TYR A 21 -16.96 0.37 -7.09
N VAL A 22 -17.94 -0.45 -7.48
CA VAL A 22 -19.09 -0.08 -8.30
C VAL A 22 -20.33 0.22 -7.45
N SER A 23 -20.28 -0.08 -6.15
CA SER A 23 -21.38 0.16 -5.21
C SER A 23 -21.80 1.63 -5.15
N LYS A 24 -23.11 1.86 -4.94
CA LYS A 24 -23.68 3.22 -4.84
C LYS A 24 -23.06 3.99 -3.67
N ASP A 25 -22.88 3.34 -2.53
CA ASP A 25 -22.34 3.94 -1.32
C ASP A 25 -20.90 4.43 -1.53
N PHE A 26 -20.08 3.62 -2.21
CA PHE A 26 -18.70 4.00 -2.53
C PHE A 26 -18.63 5.16 -3.52
N ARG A 27 -19.48 5.16 -4.56
CA ARG A 27 -19.59 6.27 -5.50
C ARG A 27 -19.99 7.56 -4.81
N LEU A 28 -21.02 7.50 -3.95
CA LEU A 28 -21.50 8.65 -3.19
C LEU A 28 -20.40 9.17 -2.26
N PHE A 29 -19.66 8.30 -1.58
CA PHE A 29 -18.51 8.68 -0.77
C PHE A 29 -17.46 9.44 -1.60
N CYS A 30 -17.08 8.91 -2.76
CA CYS A 30 -16.11 9.57 -3.64
C CYS A 30 -16.62 10.92 -4.14
N GLU A 31 -17.89 11.02 -4.55
CA GLU A 31 -18.51 12.27 -4.99
C GLU A 31 -18.52 13.34 -3.88
N GLN A 32 -18.94 12.97 -2.66
CA GLN A 32 -18.94 13.86 -1.49
C GLN A 32 -17.53 14.36 -1.15
N LYS A 33 -16.52 13.52 -1.36
CA LYS A 33 -15.11 13.88 -1.19
C LYS A 33 -14.53 14.62 -2.39
N GLY A 34 -15.26 14.71 -3.50
CA GLY A 34 -14.78 15.29 -4.76
C GLY A 34 -13.66 14.49 -5.41
N ILE A 35 -13.63 13.17 -5.17
CA ILE A 35 -12.70 12.21 -5.77
C ILE A 35 -13.30 11.71 -7.08
N ARG A 36 -12.59 11.90 -8.20
CA ARG A 36 -13.01 11.36 -9.50
C ARG A 36 -12.66 9.88 -9.62
N LEU A 37 -13.68 9.03 -9.70
CA LEU A 37 -13.50 7.59 -9.97
C LEU A 37 -13.19 7.34 -11.44
N GLN A 38 -12.16 6.53 -11.70
CA GLN A 38 -11.80 6.01 -13.01
C GLN A 38 -11.83 4.48 -12.96
N TYR A 39 -12.71 3.87 -13.75
CA TYR A 39 -12.77 2.43 -13.86
C TYR A 39 -11.85 1.94 -14.98
N THR A 40 -11.12 0.86 -14.75
CA THR A 40 -10.38 0.20 -15.82
C THR A 40 -11.34 -0.48 -16.79
N VAL A 41 -10.94 -0.54 -18.05
CA VAL A 41 -11.73 -1.22 -19.08
C VAL A 41 -11.70 -2.72 -18.79
N ALA A 42 -12.86 -3.37 -18.88
CA ALA A 42 -12.94 -4.83 -18.77
C ALA A 42 -11.96 -5.49 -19.74
N TYR A 43 -11.27 -6.55 -19.29
CA TYR A 43 -10.26 -7.28 -20.05
C TYR A 43 -8.98 -6.51 -20.42
N ASN A 44 -8.72 -5.34 -19.81
CA ASN A 44 -7.44 -4.62 -19.89
C ASN A 44 -6.71 -4.57 -18.53
N PRO A 45 -6.16 -5.71 -18.06
CA PRO A 45 -5.52 -5.81 -16.74
C PRO A 45 -4.30 -4.87 -16.59
N GLU A 46 -3.65 -4.50 -17.70
CA GLU A 46 -2.51 -3.57 -17.69
C GLU A 46 -2.84 -2.22 -17.05
N GLN A 47 -4.09 -1.74 -17.15
CA GLN A 47 -4.51 -0.47 -16.57
C GLN A 47 -4.53 -0.46 -15.05
N ASN A 48 -4.67 -1.64 -14.41
CA ASN A 48 -4.59 -1.84 -12.97
C ASN A 48 -3.26 -2.51 -12.54
N GLY A 49 -2.38 -2.81 -13.49
CA GLY A 49 -1.19 -3.62 -13.27
C GLY A 49 -0.24 -3.04 -12.21
N THR A 50 -0.24 -1.73 -11.97
CA THR A 50 0.54 -1.13 -10.89
C THR A 50 0.03 -1.54 -9.51
N ALA A 51 -1.28 -1.48 -9.27
CA ALA A 51 -1.88 -1.89 -8.01
C ALA A 51 -1.73 -3.41 -7.80
N GLU A 52 -1.97 -4.19 -8.86
CA GLU A 52 -1.82 -5.65 -8.83
C GLU A 52 -0.38 -6.09 -8.52
N ARG A 53 0.61 -5.50 -9.20
CA ARG A 53 2.04 -5.78 -8.92
C ARG A 53 2.43 -5.40 -7.50
N PHE A 54 1.89 -4.30 -6.98
CA PHE A 54 2.17 -3.87 -5.63
C PHE A 54 1.57 -4.83 -4.59
N ASN A 55 0.31 -5.23 -4.78
CA ASN A 55 -0.34 -6.23 -3.93
C ASN A 55 0.42 -7.57 -3.94
N ARG A 56 0.88 -8.02 -5.12
CA ARG A 56 1.71 -9.21 -5.24
C ARG A 56 3.02 -9.07 -4.44
N THR A 57 3.71 -7.94 -4.58
CA THR A 57 4.96 -7.66 -3.84
C THR A 57 4.75 -7.72 -2.32
N ILE A 58 3.64 -7.16 -1.83
CA ILE A 58 3.30 -7.20 -0.40
C ILE A 58 3.12 -8.65 0.06
N MET A 59 2.34 -9.44 -0.67
CA MET A 59 2.04 -10.82 -0.30
C MET A 59 3.27 -11.73 -0.38
N GLU A 60 4.14 -11.53 -1.38
CA GLU A 60 5.41 -12.25 -1.49
C GLU A 60 6.31 -11.96 -0.30
N LYS A 61 6.47 -10.69 0.07
CA LYS A 61 7.25 -10.30 1.27
C LYS A 61 6.65 -10.87 2.55
N ALA A 62 5.33 -10.81 2.71
CA ALA A 62 4.66 -11.35 3.89
C ALA A 62 4.90 -12.85 4.03
N ARG A 63 4.85 -13.60 2.92
CA ARG A 63 5.18 -15.03 2.91
C ARG A 63 6.64 -15.27 3.31
N CYS A 64 7.58 -14.49 2.78
CA CYS A 64 8.99 -14.60 3.17
C CYS A 64 9.20 -14.35 4.68
N LEU A 65 8.55 -13.34 5.25
CA LEU A 65 8.64 -13.05 6.69
C LEU A 65 8.13 -14.21 7.56
N ILE A 66 6.99 -14.81 7.19
CA ILE A 66 6.43 -15.96 7.92
C ILE A 66 7.37 -17.17 7.80
N LEU A 67 7.87 -17.45 6.60
CA LEU A 67 8.78 -18.58 6.36
C LEU A 67 10.11 -18.42 7.11
N ASP A 68 10.67 -17.21 7.14
CA ASP A 68 11.94 -16.91 7.81
C ASP A 68 11.81 -16.96 9.34
N SER A 69 10.71 -16.44 9.88
CA SER A 69 10.46 -16.41 11.33
C SER A 69 10.05 -17.77 11.93
N GLY A 70 9.57 -18.71 11.10
CA GLY A 70 9.01 -19.98 11.55
C GLY A 70 7.68 -19.83 12.30
N LEU A 71 7.05 -18.66 12.24
CA LEU A 71 5.78 -18.38 12.90
C LEU A 71 4.59 -18.99 12.17
N GLU A 72 3.48 -19.15 12.89
CA GLU A 72 2.22 -19.66 12.34
C GLU A 72 1.60 -18.70 11.31
N LYS A 73 0.86 -19.25 10.33
CA LYS A 73 0.29 -18.48 9.21
C LYS A 73 -0.83 -17.55 9.66
N GLU A 74 -1.40 -17.79 10.82
CA GLU A 74 -2.40 -17.01 11.51
C GLU A 74 -1.93 -15.56 11.72
N LEU A 75 -0.60 -15.35 11.82
CA LEU A 75 0.03 -14.03 11.92
C LEU A 75 0.22 -13.32 10.58
N TRP A 76 -0.42 -13.78 9.49
CA TRP A 76 -0.28 -13.17 8.16
C TRP A 76 -0.63 -11.68 8.13
N GLY A 77 -1.60 -11.23 8.94
CA GLY A 77 -1.96 -9.81 9.04
C GLY A 77 -0.79 -8.95 9.53
N GLU A 78 -0.06 -9.43 10.54
CA GLU A 78 1.13 -8.75 11.05
C GLU A 78 2.31 -8.83 10.07
N ALA A 79 2.45 -9.95 9.35
CA ALA A 79 3.44 -10.08 8.28
C ALA A 79 3.17 -9.10 7.13
N VAL A 80 1.91 -8.90 6.74
CA VAL A 80 1.49 -7.92 5.73
C VAL A 80 1.79 -6.49 6.21
N ARG A 81 1.43 -6.16 7.45
CA ARG A 81 1.73 -4.84 8.05
C ARG A 81 3.23 -4.57 8.08
N THR A 82 4.03 -5.56 8.48
CA THR A 82 5.49 -5.48 8.49
C THR A 82 6.05 -5.32 7.08
N SER A 83 5.52 -6.06 6.10
CA SER A 83 5.91 -5.94 4.69
C SER A 83 5.69 -4.54 4.16
N VAL A 84 4.51 -3.95 4.39
CA VAL A 84 4.20 -2.57 3.97
C VAL A 84 5.08 -1.56 4.70
N TYR A 85 5.35 -1.79 5.99
CA TYR A 85 6.24 -0.92 6.79
C TYR A 85 7.66 -0.87 6.21
N LEU A 86 8.20 -2.03 5.82
CA LEU A 86 9.52 -2.17 5.21
C LEU A 86 9.55 -1.61 3.78
N ILE A 87 8.56 -1.92 2.94
CA ILE A 87 8.47 -1.40 1.56
C ILE A 87 8.52 0.13 1.56
N ASN A 88 7.76 0.79 2.44
CA ASN A 88 7.74 2.25 2.52
C ASN A 88 9.05 2.86 3.05
N ARG A 89 9.96 2.05 3.64
CA ARG A 89 11.26 2.47 4.17
C ARG A 89 12.44 1.90 3.38
N THR A 90 12.15 1.23 2.26
CA THR A 90 13.17 0.75 1.33
C THR A 90 13.26 1.75 0.19
N GLU A 91 14.48 2.00 -0.27
CA GLU A 91 14.71 2.81 -1.46
C GLU A 91 14.03 2.17 -2.68
N THR A 92 13.53 3.00 -3.59
CA THR A 92 12.94 2.54 -4.84
C THR A 92 13.56 3.29 -6.00
N ARG A 93 13.81 2.57 -7.11
CA ARG A 93 14.37 3.15 -8.34
C ARG A 93 13.48 4.22 -8.97
N VAL A 94 12.20 4.26 -8.60
CA VAL A 94 11.24 5.26 -9.09
C VAL A 94 11.50 6.64 -8.48
N LEU A 95 12.09 6.69 -7.28
CA LEU A 95 12.40 7.94 -6.59
C LEU A 95 13.87 8.29 -6.82
N GLU A 96 14.12 9.54 -7.21
CA GLU A 96 15.47 10.05 -7.37
C GLU A 96 16.21 10.15 -6.03
N ASN A 97 17.55 10.20 -6.09
CA ASN A 97 18.42 10.45 -4.95
C ASN A 97 18.28 9.43 -3.81
N HIS A 98 18.02 8.16 -4.13
CA HIS A 98 17.95 7.08 -3.13
C HIS A 98 16.91 7.33 -2.01
N LYS A 99 15.81 8.01 -2.34
CA LYS A 99 14.77 8.32 -1.36
C LYS A 99 13.82 7.14 -1.14
N THR A 100 13.29 7.07 0.07
CA THR A 100 12.23 6.11 0.42
C THR A 100 10.84 6.73 0.23
N PRO A 101 9.79 5.93 -0.03
CA PRO A 101 8.42 6.43 -0.09
C PRO A 101 8.01 7.17 1.18
N ALA A 102 8.40 6.68 2.36
CA ALA A 102 8.12 7.33 3.64
C ALA A 102 8.81 8.69 3.77
N GLU A 103 10.03 8.84 3.25
CA GLU A 103 10.75 10.11 3.25
C GLU A 103 10.04 11.14 2.36
N VAL A 104 9.68 10.76 1.14
CA VAL A 104 8.95 11.66 0.23
C VAL A 104 7.58 12.03 0.79
N TRP A 105 6.91 11.07 1.43
CA TRP A 105 5.57 11.28 1.95
C TRP A 105 5.52 12.16 3.21
N ASN A 106 6.49 12.03 4.11
CA ASN A 106 6.54 12.80 5.37
C ASN A 106 7.50 13.99 5.32
N ASN A 107 8.28 14.14 4.23
CA ASN A 107 9.37 15.10 4.09
C ASN A 107 10.44 14.98 5.21
N GLU A 108 10.63 13.77 5.73
CA GLU A 108 11.55 13.44 6.83
C GLU A 108 12.08 12.02 6.66
N LYS A 109 13.39 11.82 6.88
CA LYS A 109 13.99 10.47 6.80
C LYS A 109 13.38 9.54 7.86
N PRO A 110 12.97 8.32 7.50
CA PRO A 110 12.37 7.41 8.46
C PRO A 110 13.38 6.96 9.51
N ASN A 111 13.00 6.98 10.79
CA ASN A 111 13.78 6.33 11.84
C ASN A 111 13.72 4.79 11.65
N LEU A 112 14.90 4.17 11.53
CA LEU A 112 15.09 2.74 11.30
C LEU A 112 15.39 1.94 12.58
N GLU A 113 15.60 2.58 13.74
CA GLU A 113 15.90 1.91 15.03
C GLU A 113 14.80 0.93 15.47
N LYS A 114 13.57 1.20 15.02
CA LYS A 114 12.39 0.37 15.29
C LYS A 114 12.26 -0.82 14.35
N ILE A 115 13.12 -0.97 13.35
CA ILE A 115 13.14 -2.16 12.50
C ILE A 115 13.73 -3.31 13.30
N LYS A 116 12.94 -4.37 13.48
CA LYS A 116 13.33 -5.62 14.12
C LYS A 116 12.99 -6.78 13.20
N LEU A 117 13.62 -7.93 13.46
CA LEU A 117 13.24 -9.17 12.81
C LEU A 117 11.77 -9.48 13.13
N PHE A 118 11.03 -9.90 12.11
CA PHE A 118 9.65 -10.32 12.30
C PHE A 118 9.63 -11.53 13.23
N GLY A 119 8.84 -11.47 14.31
CA GLY A 119 8.78 -12.52 15.32
C GLY A 119 9.87 -12.47 16.40
N CYS A 120 10.66 -11.39 16.50
CA CYS A 120 11.57 -11.23 17.63
C CYS A 120 10.80 -11.09 18.96
N ASN A 121 11.39 -11.59 20.04
CA ASN A 121 10.87 -11.37 21.39
C ASN A 121 10.84 -9.86 21.70
N ALA A 122 9.82 -9.44 22.45
CA ALA A 122 9.64 -8.07 22.91
C ALA A 122 10.64 -7.68 24.01
#